data_AF-A0A1W9UB08-F1
#
_entry.id   AF-A0A1W9UB08-F1
#
_cell.length_a   1.000
_cell.length_b   1.000
_cell.length_c   1.000
_cell.angle_alpha   90.00
_cell.angle_beta   90.00
_cell.angle_gamma   90.00
#
_symmetry.space_group_name_H-M   'P 1'
#
loop_
_entity.id
_entity.type
_entity.pdbx_description
1 polymer ?
#
loop_
_entity_poly.entity_id
_entity_poly.type
_entity_poly.pdbx_seq_one_letter_code
_entity_poly.pdbx_strand_id
1 'polypeptide(L)'
;MSSRKKIILNVVLFLSCILVAGAAILYNYSYKICWHCTTEDFYQRGKEFVCRDKTELRQTGLDFLNLAANKKQPEAQILLAESYLGKLPAGYVAQDDNALKCLKELLGNNKKASISLFNQAYTELKQQELKDNQLLFNLARLIEEGILTSDNPKLQAHALYLQAADNGNYAAMSKLGFDYHKKGQYAEANKWLKMAAEAGKNAQPALILGDNFFYGKGETVNYEKAVSWYRTALETQRKLFARASEEERLVAEDAPKARIEMAMLKLQKTRMLAPMTLHYTIKGNAEHYVIYTEDHSKQPIGSVKKDVAGTIATIDSSIDRALSIATDSKTFSSMNDGMEWLLQAYARSRYGSYTKVNFILNK
;
A
#
# COMPACT_ATOMS: atom_id res chain seq x y z
N MET A 1 -11.87 -49.20 66.14
CA MET A 1 -13.04 -48.56 65.48
C MET A 1 -14.19 -49.54 65.46
N SER A 2 -15.39 -49.15 65.93
CA SER A 2 -16.59 -50.02 65.85
C SER A 2 -17.02 -50.21 64.39
N SER A 3 -17.70 -51.33 64.10
CA SER A 3 -18.12 -51.69 62.73
C SER A 3 -18.94 -50.57 62.06
N ARG A 4 -19.78 -49.85 62.83
CA ARG A 4 -20.52 -48.67 62.35
C ARG A 4 -19.62 -47.52 61.92
N LYS A 5 -18.52 -47.24 62.63
CA LYS A 5 -17.57 -46.17 62.26
C LYS A 5 -16.82 -46.51 60.96
N LYS A 6 -16.55 -47.79 60.68
CA LYS A 6 -15.94 -48.21 59.40
C LYS A 6 -16.89 -48.02 58.22
N ILE A 7 -18.17 -48.35 58.38
CA ILE A 7 -19.19 -48.17 57.33
C ILE A 7 -19.35 -46.68 57.00
N ILE A 8 -19.48 -45.81 58.01
CA ILE A 8 -19.60 -44.36 57.80
C ILE A 8 -18.37 -43.80 57.09
N LEU A 9 -17.15 -44.21 57.49
CA LEU A 9 -15.92 -43.76 56.84
C LEU A 9 -15.86 -44.17 55.36
N ASN A 10 -16.24 -45.41 55.03
CA ASN A 10 -16.27 -45.88 53.65
C ASN A 10 -17.31 -45.14 52.80
N VAL A 11 -18.48 -44.83 53.34
CA VAL A 11 -19.51 -44.05 52.63
C VAL A 11 -19.02 -42.62 52.35
N VAL A 12 -18.36 -41.99 53.33
CA VAL A 12 -17.79 -40.65 53.16
C VAL A 12 -16.67 -40.64 52.11
N LEU A 13 -15.77 -41.63 52.13
CA LEU A 13 -14.73 -41.80 51.11
C LEU A 13 -15.31 -42.05 49.71
N PHE A 14 -16.40 -42.82 49.61
CA PHE A 14 -17.04 -43.08 48.33
C PHE A 14 -17.69 -41.82 47.75
N LEU A 15 -18.41 -41.06 48.58
CA LEU A 15 -19.02 -39.79 48.18
C LEU A 15 -17.97 -38.72 47.84
N SER A 16 -16.86 -38.66 48.56
CA SER A 16 -15.77 -37.73 48.23
C SER A 16 -15.10 -38.08 46.90
N CYS A 17 -14.89 -39.37 46.60
CA CYS A 17 -14.40 -39.82 45.30
C CYS A 17 -15.38 -39.45 44.17
N ILE A 18 -16.69 -39.61 44.36
CA ILE A 18 -17.70 -39.20 43.36
C ILE A 18 -17.67 -37.69 43.15
N LEU A 19 -17.55 -36.89 44.22
CA LEU A 19 -17.45 -35.43 44.10
C LEU A 19 -16.17 -34.97 43.40
N VAL A 20 -15.03 -35.58 43.69
CA VAL A 20 -13.76 -35.27 43.03
C VAL A 20 -13.80 -35.70 41.56
N ALA A 21 -14.35 -36.88 41.25
CA ALA A 21 -14.53 -37.33 39.88
C ALA A 21 -15.52 -36.42 39.12
N GLY A 22 -16.64 -36.06 39.75
CA GLY A 22 -17.63 -35.13 39.20
C GLY A 22 -17.03 -33.74 38.96
N ALA A 23 -16.24 -33.22 39.90
CA ALA A 23 -15.53 -31.95 39.76
C ALA A 23 -14.46 -32.01 38.66
N ALA A 24 -13.71 -33.11 38.53
CA ALA A 24 -12.75 -33.30 37.45
C ALA A 24 -13.42 -33.41 36.08
N ILE A 25 -14.57 -34.10 36.00
CA ILE A 25 -15.40 -34.18 34.80
C ILE A 25 -15.93 -32.79 34.45
N LEU A 26 -16.52 -32.06 35.41
CA LEU A 26 -17.02 -30.70 35.19
C LEU A 26 -15.90 -29.72 34.83
N TYR A 27 -14.71 -29.87 35.41
CA TYR A 27 -13.54 -29.06 35.08
C TYR A 27 -13.07 -29.33 33.63
N ASN A 28 -12.95 -30.60 33.24
CA ASN A 28 -12.62 -31.00 31.87
C ASN A 28 -13.70 -30.54 30.87
N TYR A 29 -14.97 -30.65 31.25
CA TYR A 29 -16.09 -30.14 30.46
C TYR A 29 -16.16 -28.61 30.42
N SER A 30 -15.74 -27.89 31.46
CA SER A 30 -15.74 -26.42 31.46
C SER A 30 -14.74 -25.81 30.47
N TYR A 31 -13.62 -26.52 30.24
CA TYR A 31 -12.65 -26.15 29.22
C TYR A 31 -13.14 -26.44 27.79
N LYS A 32 -14.01 -27.46 27.63
CA LYS A 32 -14.57 -27.89 26.33
C LYS A 32 -15.93 -27.28 25.99
N ILE A 33 -16.72 -26.86 26.98
CA ILE A 33 -18.06 -26.30 26.81
C ILE A 33 -18.05 -24.89 27.37
N CYS A 34 -18.31 -23.93 26.48
CA CYS A 34 -18.50 -22.55 26.88
C CYS A 34 -19.99 -22.21 26.85
N TRP A 35 -20.59 -22.11 28.05
CA TRP A 35 -22.04 -21.97 28.23
C TRP A 35 -22.59 -20.61 27.75
N HIS A 36 -21.72 -19.60 27.54
CA HIS A 36 -22.09 -18.26 27.04
C HIS A 36 -21.10 -17.69 26.00
N CYS A 37 -20.38 -18.55 25.28
CA CYS A 37 -19.44 -18.05 24.27
C CYS A 37 -20.16 -17.45 23.08
N THR A 38 -19.68 -16.28 22.68
CA THR A 38 -19.93 -15.70 21.36
C THR A 38 -19.17 -16.51 20.28
N THR A 39 -19.47 -16.24 19.01
CA THR A 39 -18.65 -16.77 17.90
C THR A 39 -17.18 -16.36 18.06
N GLU A 40 -16.93 -15.11 18.44
CA GLU A 40 -15.58 -14.60 18.68
C GLU A 40 -14.82 -15.39 19.73
N ASP A 41 -15.48 -15.75 20.83
CA ASP A 41 -14.85 -16.56 21.88
C ASP A 41 -14.47 -17.96 21.38
N PHE A 42 -15.31 -18.58 20.53
CA PHE A 42 -14.98 -19.86 19.91
C PHE A 42 -13.77 -19.73 18.97
N TYR A 43 -13.70 -18.68 18.16
CA TYR A 43 -12.56 -18.43 17.30
C TYR A 43 -11.26 -18.23 18.09
N GLN A 44 -11.27 -17.36 19.11
CA GLN A 44 -10.06 -17.08 19.91
C GLN A 44 -9.56 -18.33 20.66
N ARG A 45 -10.47 -19.07 21.32
CA ARG A 45 -10.11 -20.34 21.98
C ARG A 45 -9.63 -21.38 20.98
N GLY A 46 -10.28 -21.46 19.83
CA GLY A 46 -9.93 -22.36 18.75
C GLY A 46 -8.48 -22.19 18.31
N LYS A 47 -8.07 -20.96 18.00
CA LYS A 47 -6.70 -20.61 17.61
C LYS A 47 -5.66 -20.94 18.68
N GLU A 48 -5.99 -20.70 19.95
CA GLU A 48 -5.08 -21.00 21.04
C GLU A 48 -4.88 -22.52 21.21
N PHE A 49 -5.96 -23.29 21.10
CA PHE A 49 -5.95 -24.73 21.40
C PHE A 49 -5.33 -25.58 20.30
N VAL A 50 -5.46 -25.20 19.02
CA VAL A 50 -4.83 -25.93 17.90
C VAL A 50 -3.30 -25.98 17.98
N CYS A 51 -2.69 -25.05 18.72
CA CYS A 51 -1.24 -24.99 18.92
C CYS A 51 -0.76 -25.64 20.23
N ARG A 52 -1.62 -26.29 21.01
CA ARG A 52 -1.22 -26.98 22.25
C ARG A 52 -0.59 -28.34 21.95
N ASP A 53 0.37 -28.77 22.78
CA ASP A 53 1.11 -30.03 22.56
C ASP A 53 0.23 -31.28 22.70
N LYS A 54 -0.87 -31.20 23.45
CA LYS A 54 -1.78 -32.34 23.67
C LYS A 54 -2.75 -32.49 22.48
N THR A 55 -2.70 -33.64 21.80
CA THR A 55 -3.55 -33.96 20.63
C THR A 55 -5.03 -33.72 20.87
N GLU A 56 -5.54 -34.06 22.07
CA GLU A 56 -6.95 -33.84 22.43
C GLU A 56 -7.33 -32.36 22.47
N LEU A 57 -6.43 -31.49 22.95
CA LEU A 57 -6.65 -30.04 22.94
C LEU A 57 -6.58 -29.48 21.52
N ARG A 58 -5.67 -30.01 20.68
CA ARG A 58 -5.60 -29.62 19.25
C ARG A 58 -6.91 -29.90 18.54
N GLN A 59 -7.47 -31.09 18.73
CA GLN A 59 -8.77 -31.46 18.16
C GLN A 59 -9.90 -30.59 18.72
N THR A 60 -9.91 -30.34 20.03
CA THR A 60 -10.89 -29.43 20.65
C THR A 60 -10.82 -28.02 20.04
N GLY A 61 -9.61 -27.51 19.78
CA GLY A 61 -9.41 -26.24 19.10
C GLY A 61 -9.98 -26.21 17.69
N LEU A 62 -9.76 -27.28 16.92
CA LEU A 62 -10.35 -27.44 15.59
C LEU A 62 -11.88 -27.51 15.65
N ASP A 63 -12.44 -28.20 16.64
CA ASP A 63 -13.89 -28.27 16.83
C ASP A 63 -14.50 -26.90 17.13
N PHE A 64 -13.82 -26.07 17.95
CA PHE A 64 -14.22 -24.68 18.17
C PHE A 64 -14.17 -23.82 16.91
N LEU A 65 -13.11 -23.94 16.11
CA LEU A 65 -13.00 -23.22 14.84
C LEU A 65 -14.10 -23.64 13.86
N ASN A 66 -14.41 -24.93 13.76
CA ASN A 66 -15.51 -25.43 12.94
C ASN A 66 -16.86 -24.91 13.44
N LEU A 67 -17.09 -24.87 14.76
CA LEU A 67 -18.32 -24.34 15.33
C LEU A 67 -18.49 -22.85 15.03
N ALA A 68 -17.41 -22.07 15.19
CA ALA A 68 -17.35 -20.66 14.82
C ALA A 68 -17.66 -20.44 13.32
N ALA A 69 -17.00 -21.20 12.45
CA ALA A 69 -17.20 -21.11 11.01
C ALA A 69 -18.62 -21.51 10.57
N ASN A 70 -19.20 -22.55 11.18
CA ASN A 70 -20.58 -22.97 10.95
C ASN A 70 -21.60 -21.91 11.44
N LYS A 71 -21.23 -21.13 12.46
CA LYS A 71 -21.98 -19.96 12.93
C LYS A 71 -21.69 -18.69 12.10
N LYS A 72 -21.13 -18.83 10.90
CA LYS A 72 -20.90 -17.76 9.93
C LYS A 72 -19.93 -16.69 10.38
N GLN A 73 -18.97 -17.03 11.25
CA GLN A 73 -17.89 -16.12 11.60
C GLN A 73 -16.84 -16.07 10.48
N PRO A 74 -16.62 -14.90 9.84
CA PRO A 74 -15.72 -14.80 8.68
C PRO A 74 -14.27 -15.17 8.98
N GLU A 75 -13.74 -14.78 10.13
CA GLU A 75 -12.34 -15.00 10.51
C GLU A 75 -12.04 -16.49 10.70
N ALA A 76 -12.96 -17.23 11.33
CA ALA A 76 -12.83 -18.67 11.47
C ALA A 76 -12.94 -19.38 10.11
N GLN A 77 -13.85 -18.93 9.24
CA GLN A 77 -13.98 -19.46 7.88
C GLN A 77 -12.70 -19.22 7.05
N ILE A 78 -12.13 -18.01 7.13
CA ILE A 78 -10.87 -17.66 6.44
C ILE A 78 -9.71 -18.51 6.96
N LEU A 79 -9.51 -18.61 8.27
CA LEU A 79 -8.39 -19.37 8.84
C LEU A 79 -8.45 -20.86 8.47
N LEU A 80 -9.64 -21.47 8.53
CA LEU A 80 -9.84 -22.83 8.06
C LEU A 80 -9.63 -22.95 6.55
N ALA A 81 -10.12 -21.99 5.76
CA ALA A 81 -9.92 -21.98 4.32
C ALA A 81 -8.43 -21.90 3.93
N GLU A 82 -7.67 -21.03 4.60
CA GLU A 82 -6.21 -20.89 4.45
C GLU A 82 -5.48 -22.19 4.77
N SER A 83 -5.92 -22.87 5.84
CA SER A 83 -5.36 -24.15 6.27
C SER A 83 -5.60 -25.26 5.26
N TYR A 84 -6.81 -25.32 4.67
CA TYR A 84 -7.15 -26.32 3.67
C TYR A 84 -6.57 -26.06 2.27
N LEU A 85 -6.18 -24.82 1.93
CA LEU A 85 -5.71 -24.48 0.58
C LEU A 85 -4.36 -25.12 0.24
N GLY A 86 -3.56 -25.44 1.26
CA GLY A 86 -2.19 -25.92 1.12
C GLY A 86 -1.21 -24.76 0.87
N LYS A 87 -1.14 -24.27 -0.38
CA LYS A 87 -0.25 -23.15 -0.76
C LYS A 87 -1.05 -21.88 -1.00
N LEU A 88 -0.78 -20.85 -0.18
CA LEU A 88 -1.38 -19.53 -0.33
C LEU A 88 -0.79 -18.79 -1.54
N PRO A 89 -1.56 -17.91 -2.21
CA PRO A 89 -1.07 -17.09 -3.32
C PRO A 89 0.14 -16.23 -2.96
N ALA A 90 0.98 -15.91 -3.95
CA ALA A 90 2.09 -14.98 -3.73
C ALA A 90 1.58 -13.62 -3.24
N GLY A 91 2.22 -13.06 -2.22
CA GLY A 91 1.85 -11.79 -1.58
C GLY A 91 0.65 -11.86 -0.61
N TYR A 92 -0.07 -12.98 -0.56
CA TYR A 92 -1.14 -13.20 0.41
C TYR A 92 -0.55 -13.29 1.83
N VAL A 93 -1.13 -12.55 2.78
CA VAL A 93 -0.72 -12.56 4.19
C VAL A 93 -1.80 -13.28 4.98
N ALA A 94 -1.48 -14.39 5.65
CA ALA A 94 -2.47 -15.11 6.43
C ALA A 94 -2.99 -14.28 7.61
N GLN A 95 -4.23 -14.54 8.02
CA GLN A 95 -4.82 -13.81 9.13
C GLN A 95 -4.12 -14.11 10.46
N ASP A 96 -3.68 -15.36 10.66
CA ASP A 96 -2.95 -15.80 11.86
C ASP A 96 -1.92 -16.87 11.48
N ASP A 97 -0.67 -16.47 11.25
CA ASP A 97 0.42 -17.36 10.80
C ASP A 97 0.68 -18.51 11.77
N ASN A 98 0.56 -18.26 13.07
CA ASN A 98 0.80 -19.28 14.11
C ASN A 98 -0.30 -20.34 14.08
N ALA A 99 -1.56 -19.92 14.15
CA ALA A 99 -2.69 -20.85 14.11
C ALA A 99 -2.72 -21.62 12.78
N LEU A 100 -2.44 -20.94 11.66
CA LEU A 100 -2.34 -21.56 10.34
C LEU A 100 -1.28 -22.67 10.30
N LYS A 101 -0.09 -22.42 10.85
CA LYS A 101 0.98 -23.42 10.92
C LYS A 101 0.53 -24.66 11.70
N CYS A 102 -0.05 -24.46 12.88
CA CYS A 102 -0.55 -25.55 13.72
C CYS A 102 -1.68 -26.34 13.04
N LEU A 103 -2.58 -25.64 12.34
CA LEU A 103 -3.69 -26.25 11.61
C LEU A 103 -3.22 -27.06 10.41
N LYS A 104 -2.20 -26.61 9.66
CA LYS A 104 -1.64 -27.37 8.54
C LYS A 104 -0.99 -28.70 8.96
N GLU A 105 -0.50 -28.80 10.18
CA GLU A 105 -0.01 -30.07 10.74
C GLU A 105 -1.15 -31.05 11.05
N LEU A 106 -2.33 -30.52 11.40
CA LEU A 106 -3.52 -31.31 11.76
C LEU A 106 -4.40 -31.66 10.55
N LEU A 107 -4.46 -30.77 9.58
CA LEU A 107 -5.38 -30.83 8.44
C LEU A 107 -4.64 -31.18 7.16
N GLY A 108 -5.21 -32.08 6.38
CA GLY A 108 -4.78 -32.32 5.00
C GLY A 108 -5.28 -31.24 4.04
N ASN A 109 -4.63 -31.12 2.89
CA ASN A 109 -5.08 -30.22 1.83
C ASN A 109 -6.47 -30.61 1.33
N ASN A 110 -7.41 -29.67 1.36
CA ASN A 110 -8.76 -29.84 0.83
C ASN A 110 -9.20 -28.58 0.09
N LYS A 111 -8.71 -28.42 -1.13
CA LYS A 111 -8.96 -27.22 -1.96
C LYS A 111 -10.46 -26.95 -2.16
N LYS A 112 -11.29 -27.98 -2.25
CA LYS A 112 -12.75 -27.82 -2.40
C LYS A 112 -13.38 -27.21 -1.15
N ALA A 113 -13.03 -27.72 0.04
CA ALA A 113 -13.48 -27.14 1.31
C ALA A 113 -12.97 -25.71 1.49
N SER A 114 -11.69 -25.47 1.14
CA SER A 114 -11.08 -24.14 1.15
C SER A 114 -11.87 -23.11 0.32
N ILE A 115 -12.14 -23.42 -0.96
CA ILE A 115 -12.93 -22.56 -1.85
C ILE A 115 -14.32 -22.30 -1.28
N SER A 116 -14.98 -23.34 -0.76
CA SER A 116 -16.30 -23.21 -0.14
C SER A 116 -16.28 -22.24 1.04
N LEU A 117 -15.31 -22.37 1.94
CA LEU A 117 -15.17 -21.52 3.12
C LEU A 117 -14.82 -20.07 2.76
N PHE A 118 -13.92 -19.85 1.80
CA PHE A 118 -13.62 -18.50 1.30
C PHE A 118 -14.85 -17.82 0.71
N ASN A 119 -15.65 -18.54 -0.08
CA ASN A 119 -16.88 -18.00 -0.66
C ASN A 119 -17.94 -17.68 0.42
N GLN A 120 -18.06 -18.53 1.46
CA GLN A 120 -18.92 -18.27 2.61
C GLN A 120 -18.47 -17.00 3.35
N ALA A 121 -17.18 -16.92 3.70
CA ALA A 121 -16.61 -15.76 4.38
C ALA A 121 -16.84 -14.47 3.58
N TYR A 122 -16.56 -14.51 2.29
CA TYR A 122 -16.75 -13.36 1.41
C TYR A 122 -18.21 -12.91 1.32
N THR A 123 -19.16 -13.85 1.35
CA THR A 123 -20.60 -13.52 1.35
C THR A 123 -21.01 -12.79 2.63
N GLU A 124 -20.48 -13.19 3.78
CA GLU A 124 -20.76 -12.52 5.06
C GLU A 124 -20.06 -11.16 5.15
N LEU A 125 -18.82 -11.07 4.67
CA LEU A 125 -18.05 -9.83 4.65
C LEU A 125 -18.65 -8.76 3.72
N LYS A 126 -19.30 -9.15 2.62
CA LYS A 126 -20.00 -8.22 1.72
C LYS A 126 -21.15 -7.47 2.39
N GLN A 127 -21.73 -8.03 3.45
CA GLN A 127 -22.81 -7.40 4.20
C GLN A 127 -22.29 -6.34 5.19
N GLN A 128 -20.96 -6.24 5.33
CA GLN A 128 -20.29 -5.41 6.33
C GLN A 128 -19.41 -4.36 5.65
N GLU A 129 -19.16 -3.25 6.33
CA GLU A 129 -18.20 -2.26 5.87
C GLU A 129 -16.77 -2.77 6.14
N LEU A 130 -16.13 -3.34 5.11
CA LEU A 130 -14.76 -3.83 5.18
C LEU A 130 -13.75 -2.67 5.27
N LYS A 131 -13.16 -2.49 6.45
CA LYS A 131 -12.10 -1.50 6.70
C LYS A 131 -10.69 -2.09 6.70
N ASP A 132 -10.57 -3.39 6.91
CA ASP A 132 -9.27 -4.08 6.91
C ASP A 132 -8.66 -4.08 5.51
N ASN A 133 -7.60 -3.30 5.36
CA ASN A 133 -6.92 -3.08 4.09
C ASN A 133 -6.11 -4.31 3.62
N GLN A 134 -5.67 -5.17 4.54
CA GLN A 134 -4.96 -6.40 4.22
C GLN A 134 -5.93 -7.49 3.79
N LEU A 135 -7.07 -7.60 4.46
CA LEU A 135 -8.15 -8.50 4.06
C LEU A 135 -8.68 -8.14 2.66
N LEU A 136 -8.90 -6.85 2.37
CA LEU A 136 -9.29 -6.38 1.04
C LEU A 136 -8.28 -6.81 -0.04
N PHE A 137 -6.98 -6.65 0.23
CA PHE A 137 -5.92 -7.11 -0.67
C PHE A 137 -5.93 -8.63 -0.87
N ASN A 138 -6.07 -9.39 0.22
CA ASN A 138 -6.13 -10.84 0.19
C ASN A 138 -7.32 -11.35 -0.64
N LEU A 139 -8.52 -10.78 -0.44
CA LEU A 139 -9.71 -11.10 -1.23
C LEU A 139 -9.50 -10.81 -2.72
N ALA A 140 -8.88 -9.68 -3.06
CA ALA A 140 -8.53 -9.36 -4.44
C ALA A 140 -7.59 -10.42 -5.07
N ARG A 141 -6.57 -10.88 -4.32
CA ARG A 141 -5.67 -11.96 -4.74
C ARG A 141 -6.40 -13.28 -4.93
N LEU A 142 -7.33 -13.63 -4.04
CA LEU A 142 -8.11 -14.86 -4.17
C LEU A 142 -9.00 -14.85 -5.42
N ILE A 143 -9.58 -13.71 -5.77
CA ILE A 143 -10.35 -13.55 -7.03
C ILE A 143 -9.43 -13.66 -8.25
N GLU A 144 -8.29 -12.98 -8.23
CA GLU A 144 -7.33 -12.96 -9.35
C GLU A 144 -6.78 -14.36 -9.67
N GLU A 145 -6.53 -15.17 -8.65
CA GLU A 145 -6.09 -16.57 -8.78
C GLU A 145 -7.24 -17.57 -9.06
N GLY A 146 -8.49 -17.09 -9.12
CA GLY A 146 -9.66 -17.92 -9.38
C GLY A 146 -10.03 -18.87 -8.23
N ILE A 147 -9.58 -18.59 -7.01
CA ILE A 147 -9.94 -19.35 -5.80
C ILE A 147 -11.30 -18.88 -5.29
N LEU A 148 -11.51 -17.56 -5.25
CA LEU A 148 -12.80 -16.96 -4.91
C LEU A 148 -13.66 -16.85 -6.16
N THR A 149 -14.91 -17.32 -6.08
CA THR A 149 -15.82 -17.29 -7.23
C THR A 149 -16.34 -15.87 -7.46
N SER A 150 -16.30 -15.41 -8.72
CA SER A 150 -16.69 -14.05 -9.10
C SER A 150 -17.21 -14.02 -10.53
N ASP A 151 -18.30 -13.30 -10.77
CA ASP A 151 -18.91 -13.12 -12.11
C ASP A 151 -18.02 -12.28 -13.03
N ASN A 152 -17.26 -11.34 -12.47
CA ASN A 152 -16.36 -10.48 -13.23
C ASN A 152 -15.03 -10.30 -12.47
N PRO A 153 -14.18 -11.34 -12.47
CA PRO A 153 -13.05 -11.44 -11.54
C PRO A 153 -12.06 -10.29 -11.73
N LYS A 154 -11.82 -9.85 -12.98
CA LYS A 154 -10.90 -8.75 -13.27
C LYS A 154 -11.38 -7.42 -12.67
N LEU A 155 -12.66 -7.08 -12.84
CA LEU A 155 -13.21 -5.83 -12.33
C LEU A 155 -13.33 -5.85 -10.80
N GLN A 156 -13.80 -6.96 -10.23
CA GLN A 156 -13.97 -7.07 -8.78
C GLN A 156 -12.62 -7.10 -8.04
N ALA A 157 -11.64 -7.86 -8.51
CA ALA A 157 -10.30 -7.83 -7.94
C ALA A 157 -9.68 -6.43 -8.02
N HIS A 158 -9.84 -5.74 -9.16
CA HIS A 158 -9.34 -4.39 -9.33
C HIS A 158 -10.00 -3.40 -8.36
N ALA A 159 -11.32 -3.46 -8.18
CA ALA A 159 -12.04 -2.61 -7.23
C ALA A 159 -11.57 -2.83 -5.78
N LEU A 160 -11.36 -4.09 -5.38
CA LEU A 160 -10.83 -4.42 -4.06
C LEU A 160 -9.38 -3.94 -3.88
N TYR A 161 -8.53 -4.03 -4.93
CA TYR A 161 -7.19 -3.45 -4.88
C TYR A 161 -7.22 -1.93 -4.72
N LEU A 162 -8.12 -1.22 -5.42
CA LEU A 162 -8.28 0.23 -5.25
C LEU A 162 -8.66 0.56 -3.81
N GLN A 163 -9.68 -0.10 -3.28
CA GLN A 163 -10.13 0.12 -1.90
C GLN A 163 -9.03 -0.20 -0.86
N ALA A 164 -8.30 -1.31 -1.06
CA ALA A 164 -7.17 -1.66 -0.19
C ALA A 164 -6.07 -0.60 -0.24
N ALA A 165 -5.72 -0.11 -1.43
CA ALA A 165 -4.69 0.90 -1.62
C ALA A 165 -5.11 2.26 -1.05
N ASP A 166 -6.35 2.69 -1.25
CA ASP A 166 -6.89 3.92 -0.66
C ASP A 166 -6.90 3.85 0.87
N ASN A 167 -7.11 2.66 1.44
CA ASN A 167 -7.02 2.41 2.87
C ASN A 167 -5.57 2.20 3.38
N GLY A 168 -4.55 2.50 2.58
CA GLY A 168 -3.15 2.45 3.02
C GLY A 168 -2.43 1.11 2.83
N ASN A 169 -3.02 0.14 2.13
CA ASN A 169 -2.35 -1.15 1.90
C ASN A 169 -1.21 -1.01 0.86
N TYR A 170 0.02 -1.13 1.34
CA TYR A 170 1.23 -1.04 0.51
C TYR A 170 1.28 -2.06 -0.63
N ALA A 171 0.86 -3.30 -0.39
CA ALA A 171 0.89 -4.36 -1.40
C ALA A 171 -0.09 -4.06 -2.55
N ALA A 172 -1.27 -3.52 -2.21
CA ALA A 172 -2.25 -3.06 -3.17
C ALA A 172 -1.74 -1.86 -4.00
N MET A 173 -1.14 -0.85 -3.35
CA MET A 173 -0.53 0.29 -4.06
C MET A 173 0.54 -0.17 -5.05
N SER A 174 1.42 -1.09 -4.62
CA SER A 174 2.47 -1.64 -5.47
C SER A 174 1.90 -2.46 -6.63
N LYS A 175 0.90 -3.31 -6.36
CA LYS A 175 0.21 -4.12 -7.38
C LYS A 175 -0.43 -3.24 -8.44
N LEU A 176 -1.20 -2.23 -8.04
CA LEU A 176 -1.82 -1.28 -8.96
C LEU A 176 -0.77 -0.52 -9.78
N GLY A 177 0.27 0.00 -9.12
CA GLY A 177 1.37 0.68 -9.79
C GLY A 177 2.02 -0.17 -10.88
N PHE A 178 2.33 -1.43 -10.58
CA PHE A 178 2.92 -2.35 -11.56
C PHE A 178 1.93 -2.77 -12.66
N ASP A 179 0.66 -2.99 -12.33
CA ASP A 179 -0.37 -3.36 -13.31
C ASP A 179 -0.60 -2.24 -14.33
N TYR A 180 -0.76 -1.00 -13.86
CA TYR A 180 -0.89 0.16 -14.72
C TYR A 180 0.36 0.39 -15.57
N HIS A 181 1.54 0.20 -14.98
CA HIS A 181 2.81 0.32 -15.70
C HIS A 181 2.93 -0.70 -16.83
N LYS A 182 2.56 -1.96 -16.56
CA LYS A 182 2.54 -3.04 -17.56
C LYS A 182 1.56 -2.76 -18.70
N LYS A 183 0.46 -2.06 -18.43
CA LYS A 183 -0.53 -1.62 -19.43
C LYS A 183 -0.10 -0.38 -20.21
N GLY A 184 1.04 0.24 -19.89
CA GLY A 184 1.49 1.50 -20.49
C GLY A 184 0.72 2.74 -19.99
N GLN A 185 -0.12 2.57 -18.97
CA GLN A 185 -0.89 3.65 -18.33
C GLN A 185 0.00 4.34 -17.28
N TYR A 186 1.03 5.02 -17.76
CA TYR A 186 2.13 5.48 -16.90
C TYR A 186 1.74 6.60 -15.93
N ALA A 187 0.78 7.46 -16.27
CA ALA A 187 0.35 8.53 -15.38
C ALA A 187 -0.34 7.96 -14.12
N GLU A 188 -1.27 7.02 -14.31
CA GLU A 188 -1.93 6.29 -13.24
C GLU A 188 -0.93 5.42 -12.46
N ALA A 189 -0.02 4.75 -13.16
CA ALA A 189 1.06 3.99 -12.52
C ALA A 189 1.89 4.88 -11.59
N ASN A 190 2.30 6.07 -12.05
CA ASN A 190 3.10 7.01 -11.28
C ASN A 190 2.39 7.46 -9.99
N LYS A 191 1.07 7.66 -10.03
CA LYS A 191 0.28 7.97 -8.82
C LYS A 191 0.41 6.88 -7.76
N TRP A 192 0.18 5.62 -8.13
CA TRP A 192 0.22 4.49 -7.18
C TRP A 192 1.64 4.14 -6.73
N LEU A 193 2.61 4.18 -7.65
CA LEU A 193 4.02 3.94 -7.34
C LEU A 193 4.56 5.02 -6.39
N LYS A 194 4.09 6.26 -6.48
CA LYS A 194 4.45 7.34 -5.55
C LYS A 194 4.01 7.03 -4.14
N MET A 195 2.74 6.68 -3.95
CA MET A 195 2.22 6.31 -2.63
C MET A 195 2.96 5.08 -2.07
N ALA A 196 3.26 4.08 -2.90
CA ALA A 196 4.04 2.91 -2.49
C ALA A 196 5.49 3.27 -2.12
N ALA A 197 6.15 4.15 -2.87
CA ALA A 197 7.51 4.62 -2.59
C ALA A 197 7.57 5.40 -1.27
N GLU A 198 6.60 6.27 -1.02
CA GLU A 198 6.48 7.06 0.21
C GLU A 198 6.25 6.20 1.45
N ALA A 199 5.53 5.07 1.30
CA ALA A 199 5.37 4.09 2.38
C ALA A 199 6.70 3.38 2.76
N GLY A 200 7.73 3.43 1.89
CA GLY A 200 9.10 3.05 2.23
C GLY A 200 9.33 1.57 2.55
N LYS A 201 8.42 0.66 2.21
CA LYS A 201 8.54 -0.78 2.50
C LYS A 201 9.41 -1.55 1.49
N ASN A 202 9.62 -1.01 0.29
CA ASN A 202 10.52 -1.55 -0.73
C ASN A 202 11.04 -0.40 -1.59
N ALA A 203 12.27 -0.51 -2.10
CA ALA A 203 12.87 0.48 -2.98
C ALA A 203 12.34 0.42 -4.42
N GLN A 204 11.75 -0.71 -4.85
CA GLN A 204 11.35 -0.93 -6.24
C GLN A 204 10.36 0.11 -6.79
N PRO A 205 9.29 0.53 -6.07
CA PRO A 205 8.40 1.58 -6.59
C PRO A 205 9.11 2.91 -6.87
N ALA A 206 10.04 3.31 -6.00
CA ALA A 206 10.84 4.52 -6.18
C ALA A 206 11.82 4.39 -7.37
N LEU A 207 12.41 3.21 -7.59
CA LEU A 207 13.23 2.95 -8.77
C LEU A 207 12.43 3.07 -10.07
N ILE A 208 11.23 2.48 -10.13
CA ILE A 208 10.38 2.56 -11.33
C ILE A 208 9.91 3.99 -11.57
N LEU A 209 9.58 4.75 -10.52
CA LEU A 209 9.28 6.17 -10.66
C LEU A 209 10.46 6.95 -11.22
N GLY A 210 11.66 6.72 -10.68
CA GLY A 210 12.87 7.34 -11.19
C GLY A 210 13.11 7.02 -12.67
N ASP A 211 12.92 5.75 -13.05
CA ASP A 211 13.00 5.32 -14.46
C ASP A 211 11.94 6.00 -15.32
N ASN A 212 10.70 6.14 -14.83
CA ASN A 212 9.64 6.80 -15.57
C ASN A 212 9.97 8.28 -15.81
N PHE A 213 10.52 9.00 -14.82
CA PHE A 213 10.99 10.37 -15.03
C PHE A 213 12.23 10.45 -15.93
N PHE A 214 13.14 9.48 -15.85
CA PHE A 214 14.33 9.43 -16.67
C PHE A 214 13.98 9.23 -18.16
N TYR A 215 13.00 8.39 -18.46
CA TYR A 215 12.58 8.06 -19.83
C TYR A 215 11.37 8.87 -20.32
N GLY A 216 10.76 9.71 -19.48
CA GLY A 216 9.57 10.49 -19.84
C GLY A 216 8.32 9.62 -20.04
N LYS A 217 8.09 8.65 -19.14
CA LYS A 217 6.90 7.78 -19.14
C LYS A 217 5.81 8.35 -18.23
N GLY A 218 4.71 8.77 -18.84
CA GLY A 218 3.56 9.38 -18.15
C GLY A 218 3.73 10.87 -17.83
N GLU A 219 4.92 11.43 -18.05
CA GLU A 219 5.23 12.86 -18.00
C GLU A 219 6.46 13.11 -18.90
N THR A 220 6.83 14.35 -19.18
CA THR A 220 8.07 14.68 -19.89
C THR A 220 9.32 14.27 -19.10
N VAL A 221 10.43 14.03 -19.82
CA VAL A 221 11.73 13.68 -19.20
C VAL A 221 12.14 14.71 -18.14
N ASN A 222 12.46 14.23 -16.94
CA ASN A 222 12.92 15.05 -15.84
C ASN A 222 13.99 14.32 -15.01
N TYR A 223 15.26 14.56 -15.35
CA TYR A 223 16.39 13.90 -14.67
C TYR A 223 16.53 14.29 -13.20
N GLU A 224 16.00 15.44 -12.77
CA GLU A 224 16.04 15.85 -11.36
C GLU A 224 15.10 15.02 -10.51
N LYS A 225 13.85 14.90 -10.97
CA LYS A 225 12.85 14.03 -10.36
C LYS A 225 13.38 12.59 -10.35
N ALA A 226 14.02 12.14 -11.43
CA ALA A 226 14.66 10.83 -11.47
C ALA A 226 15.70 10.64 -10.36
N VAL A 227 16.68 11.56 -10.25
CA VAL A 227 17.69 11.53 -9.17
C VAL A 227 17.04 11.56 -7.79
N SER A 228 16.01 12.39 -7.59
CA SER A 228 15.29 12.47 -6.32
C SER A 228 14.70 11.11 -5.93
N TRP A 229 13.97 10.47 -6.84
CA TRP A 229 13.36 9.17 -6.57
C TRP A 229 14.38 8.04 -6.42
N TYR A 230 15.48 8.06 -7.16
CA TYR A 230 16.57 7.10 -6.94
C TYR A 230 17.26 7.29 -5.59
N ARG A 231 17.38 8.53 -5.10
CA ARG A 231 17.86 8.79 -3.72
C ARG A 231 16.88 8.26 -2.68
N THR A 232 15.59 8.44 -2.87
CA THR A 232 14.56 7.82 -2.01
C THR A 232 14.71 6.29 -2.00
N ALA A 233 14.89 5.66 -3.17
CA ALA A 233 15.14 4.22 -3.27
C ALA A 233 16.39 3.80 -2.50
N LEU A 234 17.50 4.55 -2.63
CA LEU A 234 18.74 4.30 -1.90
C LEU A 234 18.55 4.42 -0.39
N GLU A 235 17.82 5.43 0.07
CA GLU A 235 17.50 5.61 1.49
C GLU A 235 16.63 4.46 2.02
N THR A 236 15.64 4.02 1.24
CA THR A 236 14.84 2.84 1.57
C THR A 236 15.70 1.59 1.70
N GLN A 237 16.62 1.32 0.76
CA GLN A 237 17.55 0.19 0.86
C GLN A 237 18.40 0.28 2.13
N ARG A 238 18.96 1.45 2.43
CA ARG A 238 19.73 1.67 3.67
C ARG A 238 18.94 1.33 4.92
N LYS A 239 17.66 1.72 4.97
CA LYS A 239 16.78 1.42 6.10
C LYS A 239 16.49 -0.09 6.20
N LEU A 240 16.16 -0.74 5.08
CA LEU A 240 15.85 -2.17 5.05
C LEU A 240 17.06 -3.04 5.40
N PHE A 241 18.26 -2.66 4.96
CA PHE A 241 19.50 -3.41 5.13
C PHE A 241 20.39 -2.86 6.27
N ALA A 242 19.85 -2.01 7.16
CA ALA A 242 20.61 -1.36 8.24
C ALA A 242 21.27 -2.35 9.23
N ARG A 243 20.79 -3.59 9.28
CA ARG A 243 21.35 -4.68 10.12
C ARG A 243 21.97 -5.83 9.32
N ALA A 244 21.93 -5.74 7.99
CA ALA A 244 22.56 -6.72 7.10
C ALA A 244 24.09 -6.58 7.11
N SER A 245 24.78 -7.56 6.55
CA SER A 245 26.23 -7.50 6.33
C SER A 245 26.61 -6.40 5.33
N GLU A 246 27.88 -5.99 5.33
CA GLU A 246 28.36 -4.95 4.42
C GLU A 246 28.19 -5.36 2.94
N GLU A 247 28.49 -6.62 2.61
CA GLU A 247 28.32 -7.16 1.26
C GLU A 247 26.86 -7.06 0.79
N GLU A 248 25.90 -7.45 1.63
CA GLU A 248 24.47 -7.35 1.31
C GLU A 248 24.02 -5.90 1.12
N ARG A 249 24.53 -4.96 1.93
CA ARG A 249 24.23 -3.53 1.78
C ARG A 249 24.76 -3.00 0.45
N LEU A 250 25.99 -3.33 0.10
CA LEU A 250 26.59 -2.90 -1.17
C LEU A 250 25.78 -3.40 -2.36
N VAL A 251 25.37 -4.68 -2.35
CA VAL A 251 24.50 -5.25 -3.38
C VAL A 251 23.14 -4.56 -3.43
N ALA A 252 22.52 -4.27 -2.28
CA ALA A 252 21.23 -3.59 -2.23
C ALA A 252 21.30 -2.12 -2.72
N GLU A 253 22.42 -1.43 -2.45
CA GLU A 253 22.65 -0.04 -2.83
C GLU A 253 23.13 0.16 -4.28
N ASP A 254 23.65 -0.87 -4.93
CA ASP A 254 24.25 -0.81 -6.27
C ASP A 254 23.27 -0.26 -7.32
N ALA A 255 22.09 -0.88 -7.43
CA ALA A 255 21.08 -0.51 -8.42
C ALA A 255 20.59 0.96 -8.29
N PRO A 256 20.27 1.49 -7.09
CA PRO A 256 20.00 2.92 -6.90
C PRO A 256 21.20 3.81 -7.23
N LYS A 257 22.42 3.48 -6.78
CA LYS A 257 23.63 4.30 -7.01
C LYS A 257 23.94 4.45 -8.49
N ALA A 258 23.94 3.35 -9.24
CA ALA A 258 24.19 3.37 -10.68
C ALA A 258 23.18 4.25 -11.44
N ARG A 259 21.90 4.20 -11.04
CA ARG A 259 20.84 5.05 -11.60
C ARG A 259 20.99 6.52 -11.24
N ILE A 260 21.40 6.82 -10.01
CA ILE A 260 21.74 8.20 -9.59
C ILE A 260 22.87 8.74 -10.47
N GLU A 261 23.95 7.99 -10.63
CA GLU A 261 25.09 8.40 -11.46
C GLU A 261 24.68 8.65 -12.91
N MET A 262 23.95 7.70 -13.50
CA MET A 262 23.44 7.82 -14.87
C MET A 262 22.56 9.07 -15.06
N ALA A 263 21.61 9.31 -14.14
CA ALA A 263 20.73 10.47 -14.20
C ALA A 263 21.48 11.78 -13.96
N MET A 264 22.48 11.79 -13.08
CA MET A 264 23.36 12.95 -12.85
C MET A 264 24.19 13.27 -14.09
N LEU A 265 24.73 12.27 -14.80
CA LEU A 265 25.47 12.47 -16.06
C LEU A 265 24.58 13.07 -17.15
N LYS A 266 23.36 12.55 -17.31
CA LYS A 266 22.37 13.12 -18.24
C LYS A 266 22.02 14.55 -17.88
N LEU A 267 21.85 14.83 -16.59
CA LEU A 267 21.56 16.16 -16.08
C LEU A 267 22.71 17.13 -16.36
N GLN A 268 23.95 16.72 -16.12
CA GLN A 268 25.14 17.53 -16.39
C GLN A 268 25.29 17.83 -17.89
N LYS A 269 25.08 16.82 -18.75
CA LYS A 269 25.10 17.02 -20.21
C LYS A 269 24.01 18.00 -20.65
N THR A 270 22.81 17.90 -20.08
CA THR A 270 21.69 18.81 -20.39
C THR A 270 22.00 20.25 -19.96
N ARG A 271 22.65 20.44 -18.80
CA ARG A 271 23.14 21.77 -18.35
C ARG A 271 24.23 22.35 -19.25
N MET A 272 25.01 21.50 -19.90
CA MET A 272 26.04 21.91 -20.87
C MET A 272 25.48 22.14 -22.27
N LEU A 273 24.21 21.83 -22.55
CA LEU A 273 23.59 22.17 -23.83
C LEU A 273 23.46 23.70 -23.95
N ALA A 274 23.62 24.20 -25.18
CA ALA A 274 23.48 25.62 -25.49
C ALA A 274 22.15 26.17 -24.92
N PRO A 275 22.15 27.39 -24.37
CA PRO A 275 20.95 27.97 -23.81
C PRO A 275 19.83 27.99 -24.85
N MET A 276 18.68 27.47 -24.48
CA MET A 276 17.49 27.54 -25.32
C MET A 276 17.05 29.00 -25.40
N THR A 277 16.61 29.43 -26.56
CA THR A 277 16.00 30.76 -26.71
C THR A 277 14.50 30.57 -26.81
N LEU A 278 13.75 31.16 -25.88
CA LEU A 278 12.30 31.22 -25.92
C LEU A 278 11.87 32.60 -26.35
N HIS A 279 11.19 32.66 -27.48
CA HIS A 279 10.57 33.88 -27.95
C HIS A 279 9.23 34.09 -27.25
N TYR A 280 9.01 35.31 -26.75
CA TYR A 280 7.77 35.68 -26.07
C TYR A 280 7.22 36.98 -26.63
N THR A 281 5.92 37.17 -26.50
CA THR A 281 5.23 38.41 -26.86
C THR A 281 4.42 38.90 -25.67
N ILE A 282 4.25 40.21 -25.60
CA ILE A 282 3.49 40.87 -24.55
C ILE A 282 2.31 41.59 -25.20
N LYS A 283 1.11 41.46 -24.62
CA LYS A 283 -0.05 42.29 -24.99
C LYS A 283 -0.57 43.02 -23.76
N GLY A 284 -0.84 44.32 -23.89
CA GLY A 284 -1.38 45.14 -22.80
C GLY A 284 -0.76 46.53 -22.76
N ASN A 285 -0.68 47.10 -21.56
CA ASN A 285 -0.12 48.42 -21.30
C ASN A 285 0.92 48.38 -20.17
N ALA A 286 1.45 49.54 -19.77
CA ALA A 286 2.52 49.64 -18.76
C ALA A 286 2.11 49.19 -17.34
N GLU A 287 0.82 49.14 -17.04
CA GLU A 287 0.29 48.77 -15.72
C GLU A 287 -0.26 47.34 -15.69
N HIS A 288 -0.58 46.77 -16.85
CA HIS A 288 -1.07 45.41 -16.96
C HIS A 288 -0.75 44.84 -18.33
N TYR A 289 -0.05 43.71 -18.34
CA TYR A 289 0.17 42.94 -19.55
C TYR A 289 0.09 41.44 -19.33
N VAL A 290 -0.27 40.75 -20.41
CA VAL A 290 -0.29 39.29 -20.52
C VAL A 290 0.85 38.82 -21.40
N ILE A 291 1.44 37.69 -21.04
CA ILE A 291 2.61 37.13 -21.73
C ILE A 291 2.18 35.89 -22.51
N TYR A 292 2.68 35.77 -23.74
CA TYR A 292 2.55 34.59 -24.58
C TYR A 292 3.94 34.11 -24.97
N THR A 293 4.11 32.80 -25.15
CA THR A 293 5.34 32.22 -25.68
C THR A 293 5.08 31.62 -27.06
N GLU A 294 6.12 31.40 -27.85
CA GLU A 294 5.99 30.83 -29.20
C GLU A 294 5.24 29.48 -29.21
N ASP A 295 5.52 28.65 -28.21
CA ASP A 295 4.88 27.34 -28.00
C ASP A 295 3.53 27.41 -27.27
N HIS A 296 3.15 28.60 -26.78
CA HIS A 296 1.89 28.88 -26.09
C HIS A 296 1.30 30.21 -26.61
N SER A 297 1.07 30.26 -27.93
CA SER A 297 0.69 31.50 -28.62
C SER A 297 -0.82 31.80 -28.61
N LYS A 298 -1.66 30.77 -28.40
CA LYS A 298 -3.13 30.91 -28.40
C LYS A 298 -3.71 31.30 -27.05
N GLN A 299 -3.02 30.99 -25.96
CA GLN A 299 -3.43 31.29 -24.58
C GLN A 299 -2.25 31.97 -23.87
N PRO A 300 -2.48 32.91 -22.95
CA PRO A 300 -1.38 33.51 -22.20
C PRO A 300 -0.78 32.49 -21.23
N ILE A 301 0.52 32.61 -20.96
CA ILE A 301 1.16 31.84 -19.88
C ILE A 301 0.90 32.45 -18.49
N GLY A 302 0.38 33.68 -18.47
CA GLY A 302 0.07 34.41 -17.25
C GLY A 302 0.02 35.92 -17.50
N SER A 303 -0.13 36.66 -16.41
CA SER A 303 -0.25 38.12 -16.42
C SER A 303 0.61 38.76 -15.34
N VAL A 304 1.09 39.97 -15.61
CA VAL A 304 1.75 40.83 -14.61
C VAL A 304 0.96 42.13 -14.52
N LYS A 305 0.50 42.47 -13.32
CA LYS A 305 -0.33 43.64 -13.05
C LYS A 305 0.26 44.48 -11.91
N LYS A 306 0.33 45.79 -12.12
CA LYS A 306 0.65 46.78 -11.10
C LYS A 306 -0.63 47.22 -10.40
N ASP A 307 -0.60 47.22 -9.07
CA ASP A 307 -1.68 47.73 -8.21
C ASP A 307 -1.11 48.63 -7.12
N VAL A 308 -1.99 49.26 -6.32
CA VAL A 308 -1.62 50.20 -5.24
C VAL A 308 -0.69 49.57 -4.20
N ALA A 309 -0.77 48.24 -4.02
CA ALA A 309 0.03 47.47 -3.07
C ALA A 309 1.35 46.92 -3.65
N GLY A 310 1.61 47.06 -4.95
CA GLY A 310 2.81 46.54 -5.61
C GLY A 310 2.52 45.87 -6.96
N THR A 311 3.50 45.14 -7.49
CA THR A 311 3.34 44.36 -8.73
C THR A 311 3.01 42.91 -8.40
N ILE A 312 1.98 42.33 -9.03
CA ILE A 312 1.61 40.92 -8.89
C ILE A 312 1.83 40.23 -10.23
N ALA A 313 2.59 39.15 -10.24
CA ALA A 313 2.66 38.22 -11.37
C ALA A 313 1.87 36.96 -11.03
N THR A 314 1.12 36.46 -12.01
CA THR A 314 0.25 35.29 -11.86
C THR A 314 0.45 34.36 -13.05
N ILE A 315 0.68 33.07 -12.78
CA ILE A 315 0.76 32.02 -13.80
C ILE A 315 -0.65 31.52 -14.12
N ASP A 316 -0.91 31.20 -15.39
CA ASP A 316 -2.22 30.65 -15.78
C ASP A 316 -2.42 29.27 -15.14
N SER A 317 -3.64 29.02 -14.66
CA SER A 317 -4.04 27.74 -14.05
C SER A 317 -3.94 26.54 -14.98
N SER A 318 -3.91 26.74 -16.30
CA SER A 318 -3.71 25.67 -17.28
C SER A 318 -2.27 25.18 -17.36
N ILE A 319 -1.32 25.88 -16.71
CA ILE A 319 0.10 25.51 -16.70
C ILE A 319 0.43 24.72 -15.45
N ASP A 320 0.84 23.47 -15.63
CA ASP A 320 1.32 22.63 -14.55
C ASP A 320 2.53 23.25 -13.85
N ARG A 321 2.48 23.42 -12.53
CA ARG A 321 3.60 24.01 -11.78
C ARG A 321 4.76 23.03 -11.66
N ALA A 322 5.98 23.54 -11.88
CA ALA A 322 7.16 22.85 -11.37
C ALA A 322 7.09 22.77 -9.83
N LEU A 323 7.56 21.66 -9.25
CA LEU A 323 7.63 21.45 -7.79
C LEU A 323 8.42 22.55 -7.05
N SER A 324 9.28 23.30 -7.75
CA SER A 324 10.06 24.43 -7.22
C SER A 324 9.31 25.77 -7.19
N ILE A 325 8.07 25.82 -7.70
CA ILE A 325 7.24 27.03 -7.73
C ILE A 325 6.15 26.88 -6.67
N ALA A 326 6.30 27.61 -5.57
CA ALA A 326 5.46 27.45 -4.38
C ALA A 326 4.04 28.05 -4.52
N THR A 327 3.83 29.00 -5.45
CA THR A 327 2.59 29.77 -5.54
C THR A 327 2.20 30.09 -6.99
N ASP A 328 0.89 30.22 -7.24
CA ASP A 328 0.33 30.65 -8.55
C ASP A 328 0.54 32.15 -8.81
N SER A 329 0.69 32.90 -7.73
CA SER A 329 0.95 34.34 -7.79
C SER A 329 2.05 34.72 -6.82
N LYS A 330 2.82 35.75 -7.17
CA LYS A 330 3.83 36.33 -6.29
C LYS A 330 3.91 37.85 -6.50
N THR A 331 4.19 38.56 -5.40
CA THR A 331 4.37 40.01 -5.38
C THR A 331 5.83 40.39 -5.63
N PHE A 332 6.02 41.49 -6.36
CA PHE A 332 7.31 42.01 -6.80
C PHE A 332 7.38 43.53 -6.69
N SER A 333 8.62 44.04 -6.62
CA SER A 333 8.95 45.47 -6.63
C SER A 333 8.71 46.14 -7.97
N SER A 334 8.81 45.40 -9.08
CA SER A 334 8.68 45.96 -10.43
C SER A 334 7.97 45.02 -11.40
N MET A 335 7.44 45.59 -12.50
CA MET A 335 6.85 44.85 -13.62
C MET A 335 7.87 43.86 -14.21
N ASN A 336 9.13 44.26 -14.36
CA ASN A 336 10.17 43.43 -14.95
C ASN A 336 10.49 42.21 -14.09
N ASP A 337 10.58 42.38 -12.77
CA ASP A 337 10.84 41.26 -11.85
C ASP A 337 9.70 40.24 -11.89
N GLY A 338 8.45 40.73 -11.98
CA GLY A 338 7.26 39.88 -12.10
C GLY A 338 7.24 39.11 -13.42
N MET A 339 7.58 39.77 -14.52
CA MET A 339 7.71 39.13 -15.84
C MET A 339 8.82 38.09 -15.86
N GLU A 340 10.00 38.42 -15.34
CA GLU A 340 11.13 37.50 -15.30
C GLU A 340 10.79 36.27 -14.48
N TRP A 341 10.15 36.45 -13.32
CA TRP A 341 9.66 35.34 -12.53
C TRP A 341 8.64 34.48 -13.29
N LEU A 342 7.67 35.09 -13.98
CA LEU A 342 6.63 34.36 -14.71
C LEU A 342 7.23 33.54 -15.87
N LEU A 343 8.13 34.15 -16.65
CA LEU A 343 8.85 33.48 -17.74
C LEU A 343 9.73 32.34 -17.22
N GLN A 344 10.46 32.55 -16.12
CA GLN A 344 11.24 31.48 -15.50
C GLN A 344 10.35 30.38 -14.91
N ALA A 345 9.22 30.73 -14.30
CA ALA A 345 8.27 29.78 -13.75
C ALA A 345 7.70 28.87 -14.85
N TYR A 346 7.25 29.46 -15.96
CA TYR A 346 6.83 28.73 -17.15
C TYR A 346 7.95 27.86 -17.72
N ALA A 347 9.15 28.42 -17.91
CA ALA A 347 10.28 27.66 -18.46
C ALA A 347 10.68 26.48 -17.58
N ARG A 348 10.63 26.63 -16.25
CA ARG A 348 10.93 25.54 -15.30
C ARG A 348 9.86 24.46 -15.30
N SER A 349 8.59 24.86 -15.39
CA SER A 349 7.46 23.95 -15.57
C SER A 349 7.64 23.11 -16.84
N ARG A 350 7.91 23.78 -17.95
CA ARG A 350 7.89 23.19 -19.28
C ARG A 350 9.17 22.44 -19.67
N TYR A 351 10.33 23.01 -19.35
CA TYR A 351 11.64 22.56 -19.83
C TYR A 351 12.58 22.10 -18.70
N GLY A 352 12.10 22.06 -17.45
CA GLY A 352 12.89 21.69 -16.28
C GLY A 352 13.76 22.82 -15.74
N SER A 353 14.31 22.65 -14.54
CA SER A 353 14.92 23.76 -13.79
C SER A 353 16.37 24.09 -14.17
N TYR A 354 16.98 23.25 -15.00
CA TYR A 354 18.39 23.35 -15.36
C TYR A 354 18.64 23.67 -16.84
N THR A 355 17.59 23.86 -17.63
CA THR A 355 17.68 24.42 -18.99
C THR A 355 17.87 25.92 -18.85
N LYS A 356 19.04 26.45 -19.25
CA LYS A 356 19.22 27.90 -19.32
C LYS A 356 18.37 28.41 -20.48
N VAL A 357 17.26 29.06 -20.17
CA VAL A 357 16.38 29.68 -21.17
C VAL A 357 16.70 31.16 -21.23
N ASN A 358 17.12 31.63 -22.40
CA ASN A 358 17.19 33.04 -22.73
C ASN A 358 15.82 33.45 -23.26
N PHE A 359 15.28 34.56 -22.77
CA PHE A 359 13.99 35.07 -23.24
C PHE A 359 14.22 36.22 -24.20
N ILE A 360 13.67 36.12 -25.41
CA ILE A 360 13.72 37.21 -26.41
C ILE A 360 12.32 37.72 -26.65
N LEU A 361 12.13 39.02 -26.45
CA LEU A 361 10.88 39.69 -26.78
C LEU A 361 10.77 39.80 -28.30
N ASN A 362 9.74 39.17 -28.88
CA ASN A 362 9.37 39.39 -30.27
C ASN A 362 8.65 40.74 -30.41
N LYS A 363 9.10 41.53 -31.39
CA LYS A 363 8.52 42.83 -31.73
C LYS A 363 7.11 42.74 -32.25
#